data_AF-A0A553RJB8-F1
#
_entry.id   AF-A0A553RJB8-F1
#
_cell.length_a   1.000
_cell.length_b   1.000
_cell.length_c   1.000
_cell.angle_alpha   90.00
_cell.angle_beta   90.00
_cell.angle_gamma   90.00
#
_symmetry.space_group_name_H-M   'P 1'
#
loop_
_entity.id
_entity.type
_entity.pdbx_description
1 polymer ?
#
loop_
_entity_poly.entity_id
_entity_poly.type
_entity_poly.pdbx_seq_one_letter_code
_entity_poly.pdbx_strand_id
1 'polypeptide(L)'
;MELDRRLLLAHCAAHALSVIFGLLAVIPLALNGSAFKGRCALFSQGFWRTENLTFSGGGTGEVSHLVVRQWGPPAACQFPTFVGVFTVLYGAVQGWRSLFYLHRRHDEGECDPQPGTALLVQHHH
;
A
#
# COMPACT_ATOMS: atom_id res chain seq x y z
N MET A 1 11.81 -17.87 -24.43
CA MET A 1 10.50 -17.18 -24.27
C MET A 1 9.95 -17.25 -22.85
N GLU A 2 10.21 -18.34 -22.09
CA GLU A 2 9.76 -18.51 -20.70
C GLU A 2 10.33 -17.50 -19.69
N LEU A 3 11.64 -17.17 -19.80
CA LEU A 3 12.33 -16.30 -18.83
C LEU A 3 11.78 -14.87 -18.82
N ASP A 4 11.43 -14.35 -20.00
CA ASP A 4 10.86 -13.02 -20.19
C ASP A 4 9.45 -12.91 -19.57
N ARG A 5 8.63 -13.96 -19.70
CA ARG A 5 7.31 -14.04 -19.06
C ARG A 5 7.41 -14.06 -17.53
N ARG A 6 8.35 -14.84 -16.98
CA ARG A 6 8.58 -14.91 -15.53
C ARG A 6 9.09 -13.58 -14.97
N LEU A 7 9.95 -12.89 -15.71
CA LEU A 7 10.46 -11.58 -15.34
C LEU A 7 9.34 -10.52 -15.32
N LEU A 8 8.46 -10.50 -16.34
CA LEU A 8 7.30 -9.61 -16.35
C LEU A 8 6.35 -9.87 -15.17
N LEU A 9 6.06 -11.14 -14.86
CA LEU A 9 5.22 -11.52 -13.73
C LEU A 9 5.85 -11.11 -12.39
N ALA A 10 7.16 -11.33 -12.21
CA ALA A 10 7.88 -10.91 -11.02
C ALA A 10 7.85 -9.38 -10.85
N HIS A 11 7.97 -8.63 -11.93
CA HIS A 11 7.89 -7.17 -11.90
C HIS A 11 6.48 -6.70 -11.52
N CYS A 12 5.45 -7.32 -12.08
CA CYS A 12 4.06 -7.03 -11.73
C CYS A 12 3.77 -7.34 -10.26
N ALA A 13 4.24 -8.49 -9.75
CA ALA A 13 4.10 -8.86 -8.34
C ALA A 13 4.84 -7.89 -7.42
N ALA A 14 6.07 -7.48 -7.77
CA ALA A 14 6.83 -6.51 -7.00
C ALA A 14 6.13 -5.14 -6.92
N HIS A 15 5.54 -4.67 -8.02
CA HIS A 15 4.76 -3.42 -8.02
C HIS A 15 3.47 -3.52 -7.21
N ALA A 16 2.76 -4.65 -7.29
CA ALA A 16 1.59 -4.90 -6.46
C ALA A 16 1.95 -4.91 -4.96
N LEU A 17 3.05 -5.60 -4.59
CA LEU A 17 3.57 -5.59 -3.23
C LEU A 17 3.95 -4.18 -2.79
N SER A 18 4.62 -3.40 -3.65
CA SER A 18 4.98 -2.01 -3.36
C SER A 18 3.76 -1.15 -3.04
N VAL A 19 2.67 -1.28 -3.79
CA VAL A 19 1.39 -0.61 -3.50
C VAL A 19 0.81 -1.07 -2.17
N ILE A 20 0.78 -2.38 -1.91
CA ILE A 20 0.24 -2.94 -0.66
C ILE A 20 1.03 -2.40 0.55
N PHE A 21 2.36 -2.48 0.53
CA PHE A 21 3.20 -1.97 1.60
C PHE A 21 3.04 -0.45 1.80
N GLY A 22 2.93 0.31 0.71
CA GLY A 22 2.64 1.74 0.78
C GLY A 22 1.30 2.05 1.45
N LEU A 23 0.23 1.32 1.11
CA LEU A 23 -1.09 1.46 1.74
C LEU A 23 -1.05 1.06 3.22
N LEU A 24 -0.38 -0.04 3.57
CA LEU A 24 -0.20 -0.47 4.96
C LEU A 24 0.52 0.58 5.82
N ALA A 25 1.39 1.39 5.24
CA ALA A 25 2.03 2.51 5.95
C ALA A 25 1.14 3.76 6.00
N VAL A 26 0.48 4.12 4.90
CA VAL A 26 -0.29 5.38 4.79
C VAL A 26 -1.60 5.33 5.55
N ILE A 27 -2.34 4.22 5.49
CA ILE A 27 -3.68 4.07 6.13
C ILE A 27 -3.62 4.30 7.64
N PRO A 28 -2.79 3.59 8.43
CA PRO A 28 -2.74 3.81 9.88
C PRO A 28 -2.29 5.23 10.22
N LEU A 29 -1.40 5.84 9.43
CA LEU A 29 -0.96 7.22 9.67
C LEU A 29 -2.04 8.25 9.36
N ALA A 30 -2.81 8.05 8.29
CA ALA A 30 -3.93 8.92 7.93
C ALA A 30 -5.06 8.85 8.98
N LEU A 31 -5.40 7.65 9.43
CA LEU A 31 -6.39 7.43 10.49
C LEU A 31 -5.92 8.06 11.81
N ASN A 32 -4.65 7.85 12.20
CA ASN A 32 -4.08 8.49 13.38
C ASN A 32 -4.09 10.02 13.28
N GLY A 33 -3.77 10.60 12.11
CA GLY A 33 -3.81 12.04 11.90
C GLY A 33 -5.21 12.65 12.11
N SER A 34 -6.26 11.98 11.62
CA SER A 34 -7.66 12.41 11.80
C SER A 34 -8.13 12.35 13.25
N ALA A 35 -7.75 11.29 13.98
CA ALA A 35 -8.17 11.09 15.36
C ALA A 35 -7.50 12.08 16.34
N PHE A 36 -6.26 12.48 16.06
CA PHE A 36 -5.44 13.30 16.97
C PHE A 36 -5.31 14.77 16.54
N LYS A 37 -6.23 15.28 15.71
CA LYS A 37 -6.26 16.68 15.23
C LYS A 37 -4.91 17.13 14.64
N GLY A 38 -4.23 16.24 13.91
CA GLY A 38 -2.94 16.52 13.28
C GLY A 38 -1.70 16.28 14.17
N ARG A 39 -1.83 15.67 15.35
CA ARG A 39 -0.70 15.31 16.22
C ARG A 39 -0.24 13.86 16.00
N CYS A 40 1.06 13.62 16.11
CA CYS A 40 1.66 12.29 15.96
C CYS A 40 1.61 11.47 17.25
N ALA A 41 0.93 10.33 17.22
CA ALA A 41 0.94 9.34 18.32
C ALA A 41 2.23 8.50 18.33
N LEU A 42 2.92 8.38 17.20
CA LEU A 42 4.21 7.70 17.13
C LEU A 42 5.21 8.47 18.00
N PHE A 43 5.78 7.80 19.02
CA PHE A 43 6.64 8.39 20.05
C PHE A 43 5.96 9.33 21.06
N SER A 44 4.62 9.29 21.19
CA SER A 44 3.96 10.03 22.26
C SER A 44 4.30 9.47 23.64
N GLN A 45 4.55 10.34 24.60
CA GLN A 45 4.78 9.98 26.00
C GLN A 45 3.49 10.22 26.80
N GLY A 46 3.08 9.23 27.58
CA GLY A 46 1.87 9.28 28.39
C GLY A 46 1.95 8.36 29.60
N PHE A 47 1.03 8.56 30.54
CA PHE A 47 0.88 7.70 31.71
C PHE A 47 -0.57 7.24 31.84
N TRP A 48 -0.77 6.05 32.38
CA TRP A 48 -2.08 5.54 32.70
C TRP A 48 -2.54 6.18 34.00
N ARG A 49 -3.70 6.85 33.97
CA ARG A 49 -4.33 7.41 35.16
C ARG A 49 -5.59 6.64 35.46
N THR A 50 -5.63 6.07 36.66
CA THR A 50 -6.79 5.35 37.17
C THR A 50 -7.60 6.28 38.06
N GLU A 51 -8.88 6.48 37.75
CA GLU A 51 -9.81 7.30 38.54
C GLU A 51 -10.96 6.42 39.07
N ASN A 52 -11.29 6.58 40.35
CA ASN A 52 -12.41 5.90 40.98
C ASN A 52 -13.69 6.71 40.70
N LEU A 53 -14.49 6.22 39.75
CA LEU A 53 -15.81 6.77 39.46
C LEU A 53 -16.82 6.22 40.46
N THR A 54 -17.36 7.10 41.29
CA THR A 54 -18.55 6.81 42.10
C THR A 54 -19.78 7.09 41.25
N PHE A 55 -20.46 6.02 40.80
CA PHE A 55 -21.76 6.19 40.16
C PHE A 55 -22.78 6.63 41.20
N SER A 56 -23.70 7.53 40.83
CA SER A 56 -24.78 8.03 41.71
C SER A 56 -25.69 6.95 42.32
N GLY A 57 -25.53 5.68 41.94
CA GLY A 57 -26.19 4.50 42.53
C GLY A 57 -25.37 3.74 43.58
N GLY A 58 -24.22 4.25 44.04
CA GLY A 58 -23.43 3.63 45.12
C GLY A 58 -22.38 2.60 44.68
N GLY A 59 -22.22 2.36 43.38
CA GLY A 59 -21.13 1.53 42.85
C GLY A 59 -19.87 2.35 42.58
N THR A 60 -18.74 1.94 43.16
CA THR A 60 -17.40 2.44 42.79
C THR A 60 -16.86 1.63 41.62
N GLY A 61 -16.72 2.24 40.45
CA GLY A 61 -16.06 1.67 39.28
C GLY A 61 -14.70 2.30 39.07
N GLU A 62 -13.69 1.51 38.74
CA GLU A 62 -12.35 1.98 38.43
C GLU A 62 -12.24 2.20 36.91
N VAL A 63 -11.95 3.43 36.46
CA VAL A 63 -11.74 3.74 35.04
C VAL A 63 -10.32 4.22 34.83
N SER A 64 -9.56 3.45 34.06
CA SER A 64 -8.22 3.81 33.62
C SER A 64 -8.28 4.51 32.26
N HIS A 65 -7.72 5.71 32.18
CA HIS A 65 -7.58 6.45 30.93
C HIS A 65 -6.12 6.81 30.67
N LEU A 66 -5.71 6.76 29.41
CA LEU A 66 -4.36 7.13 28.99
C LEU A 66 -4.28 8.65 28.82
N VAL A 67 -3.44 9.30 29.64
CA VAL A 67 -3.17 10.74 29.52
C VAL A 67 -1.89 10.95 28.71
N VAL A 68 -2.03 11.54 27.53
CA VAL A 68 -0.89 11.90 26.67
C VAL A 68 -0.29 13.22 27.14
N ARG A 69 0.96 13.20 27.63
CA ARG A 69 1.65 14.38 28.15
C ARG A 69 2.39 15.16 27.07
N GLN A 70 3.03 14.43 26.14
CA GLN A 70 3.76 15.01 25.03
C GLN A 70 3.49 14.20 23.76
N TRP A 71 3.12 14.90 22.70
CA TRP A 71 2.95 14.31 21.38
C TRP A 71 4.31 14.17 20.70
N GLY A 72 4.47 13.15 19.87
CA GLY A 72 5.69 12.95 19.11
C GLY A 72 5.93 14.09 18.11
N PRO A 73 7.19 14.28 17.65
CA PRO A 73 7.50 15.30 16.67
C PRO A 73 6.72 15.06 15.36
N PRO A 74 6.14 16.10 14.73
CA PRO A 74 5.31 15.94 13.53
C PRO A 74 6.07 15.32 12.35
N ALA A 75 7.38 15.55 12.28
CA ALA A 75 8.26 14.96 11.26
C ALA A 75 8.24 13.42 11.26
N ALA A 76 8.00 12.78 12.41
CA ALA A 76 8.00 11.33 12.54
C ALA A 76 6.84 10.66 11.79
N CYS A 77 5.69 11.32 11.63
CA CYS A 77 4.62 10.80 10.77
C CYS A 77 4.72 11.35 9.35
N GLN A 78 5.11 12.61 9.17
CA GLN A 78 5.13 13.22 7.84
C GLN A 78 6.07 12.50 6.87
N PHE A 79 7.27 12.11 7.34
CA PHE A 79 8.24 11.39 6.52
C PHE A 79 7.71 10.03 6.00
N PRO A 80 7.27 9.09 6.85
CA PRO A 80 6.73 7.81 6.38
C PRO A 80 5.43 7.96 5.57
N THR A 81 4.56 8.94 5.86
CA THR A 81 3.39 9.22 5.00
C THR A 81 3.84 9.63 3.60
N PHE A 82 4.80 10.55 3.49
CA PHE A 82 5.33 10.98 2.20
C PHE A 82 5.93 9.79 1.46
N VAL A 83 6.86 9.07 2.08
CA VAL A 83 7.51 7.90 1.46
C VAL A 83 6.47 6.85 1.03
N GLY A 84 5.46 6.59 1.86
CA GLY A 84 4.37 5.67 1.53
C GLY A 84 3.54 6.11 0.32
N VAL A 85 3.17 7.40 0.24
CA VAL A 85 2.44 7.95 -0.92
C VAL A 85 3.25 7.84 -2.21
N PHE A 86 4.52 8.24 -2.18
CA PHE A 86 5.38 8.13 -3.36
C PHE A 86 5.61 6.67 -3.77
N THR A 87 5.67 5.76 -2.80
CA THR A 87 5.78 4.31 -3.06
C THR A 87 4.51 3.78 -3.75
N VAL A 88 3.32 4.16 -3.29
CA VAL A 88 2.04 3.77 -3.94
C VAL A 88 1.97 4.31 -5.36
N LEU A 89 2.29 5.60 -5.56
CA LEU A 89 2.27 6.23 -6.89
C LEU A 89 3.24 5.54 -7.85
N TYR A 90 4.47 5.29 -7.40
CA TYR A 90 5.48 4.60 -8.19
C TYR A 90 5.03 3.17 -8.55
N GLY A 91 4.56 2.40 -7.57
CA GLY A 91 4.05 1.04 -7.80
C GLY A 91 2.85 1.02 -8.76
N ALA A 92 1.94 1.99 -8.68
CA ALA A 92 0.80 2.10 -9.58
C ALA A 92 1.22 2.43 -11.02
N VAL A 93 2.12 3.40 -11.22
CA VAL A 93 2.61 3.78 -12.57
C VAL A 93 3.36 2.62 -13.21
N GLN A 94 4.25 1.97 -12.46
CA GLN A 94 5.08 0.89 -12.98
C GLN A 94 4.27 -0.41 -13.17
N GLY A 95 3.29 -0.66 -12.29
CA GLY A 95 2.31 -1.73 -12.43
C GLY A 95 1.44 -1.54 -13.68
N TRP A 96 0.92 -0.33 -13.92
CA TRP A 96 0.14 0.00 -15.11
C TRP A 96 0.90 -0.29 -16.41
N ARG A 97 2.17 0.13 -16.49
CA ARG A 97 3.02 -0.17 -17.65
C ARG A 97 3.18 -1.67 -17.85
N SER A 98 3.47 -2.40 -16.78
CA SER A 98 3.67 -3.86 -16.81
C SER A 98 2.41 -4.59 -17.26
N LEU A 99 1.24 -4.15 -16.78
CA LEU A 99 -0.07 -4.71 -17.14
C LEU A 99 -0.38 -4.47 -18.62
N PHE A 100 -0.08 -3.29 -19.14
CA PHE A 100 -0.27 -2.97 -20.56
C PHE A 100 0.57 -3.88 -21.47
N TYR A 101 1.83 -4.15 -21.10
CA TYR A 101 2.67 -5.08 -21.85
C TYR A 101 2.17 -6.53 -21.79
N LEU A 102 1.62 -6.95 -20.65
CA LEU A 102 0.98 -8.27 -20.51
C LEU A 102 -0.30 -8.38 -21.35
N HIS A 103 -1.15 -7.35 -21.33
CA HIS A 103 -2.40 -7.34 -22.08
C HIS A 103 -2.15 -7.38 -23.60
N ARG A 104 -1.24 -6.54 -24.10
CA ARG A 104 -0.86 -6.56 -25.52
C ARG A 104 -0.30 -7.90 -25.97
N ARG A 105 0.46 -8.60 -25.11
CA ARG A 105 0.95 -9.95 -25.42
C ARG A 105 -0.15 -11.01 -25.44
N HIS A 106 -1.21 -10.82 -24.64
CA HIS A 106 -2.36 -11.69 -24.64
C HIS A 106 -3.18 -11.52 -25.92
N ASP A 107 -3.38 -10.27 -26.37
CA ASP A 107 -4.12 -9.96 -27.61
C ASP A 107 -3.37 -10.48 -28.85
N GLU A 108 -2.04 -10.36 -28.89
CA GLU A 108 -1.22 -10.90 -29.98
C GLU A 108 -0.99 -12.42 -29.87
N GLY A 109 -1.26 -13.02 -28.70
CA GLY A 109 -1.25 -14.48 -28.50
C GLY A 109 -2.55 -15.18 -28.92
N GLU A 110 -3.66 -14.44 -29.01
CA GLU A 110 -4.93 -14.91 -29.60
C GLU A 110 -4.90 -14.86 -31.15
N CYS A 111 -3.92 -14.17 -31.72
CA CYS A 111 -3.50 -14.34 -33.11
C CYS A 111 -2.21 -15.16 -33.16
N ASP A 112 -2.26 -16.42 -32.76
CA ASP A 112 -1.36 -17.42 -33.35
C ASP A 112 -1.91 -17.73 -34.75
N PRO A 113 -1.37 -17.17 -35.86
CA PRO A 113 -1.43 -17.93 -37.09
C PRO A 113 -0.59 -19.18 -36.81
N GLN A 114 -1.25 -20.33 -36.89
CA GLN A 114 -0.63 -21.64 -37.04
C GLN A 114 0.77 -21.52 -37.68
N PRO A 115 1.80 -22.21 -37.16
CA PRO A 115 3.19 -22.12 -37.66
C PRO A 115 3.37 -22.74 -39.07
N GLY A 116 2.35 -22.73 -39.91
CA GLY A 116 2.35 -23.17 -41.31
C GLY A 116 2.00 -22.09 -42.33
N THR A 117 1.49 -20.91 -41.96
CA THR A 117 0.99 -19.93 -42.97
C THR A 117 2.01 -18.87 -43.39
N ALA A 118 3.12 -18.71 -42.66
CA ALA A 118 4.17 -17.74 -43.02
C ALA A 118 5.07 -18.21 -44.18
N LEU A 119 5.02 -19.50 -44.55
CA LEU A 119 5.89 -20.07 -45.60
C LEU A 119 5.28 -20.02 -47.02
N LEU A 120 4.02 -19.59 -47.17
CA LEU A 120 3.32 -19.57 -48.46
C LEU A 120 3.32 -18.22 -49.19
N VAL A 121 3.87 -17.15 -48.59
CA VAL A 121 3.89 -15.79 -49.19
C VAL A 121 5.30 -15.40 -49.71
N GLN A 122 6.17 -16.37 -49.96
CA GLN A 122 7.51 -16.12 -50.52
C GLN A 122 7.78 -16.81 -51.87
N HIS A 123 6.81 -17.53 -52.43
CA HIS A 123 7.03 -18.34 -53.65
C HIS A 123 6.13 -17.97 -54.84
N HIS A 124 5.74 -16.69 -54.94
CA HIS A 124 5.13 -16.14 -56.16
C HIS A 124 5.78 -14.79 -56.52
N HIS A 125 7.04 -14.86 -56.96
CA HIS A 125 7.60 -13.94 -57.94
C HIS A 125 8.79 -14.57 -58.65
#